data_AF-A0A5E4GPJ1-F1
#
_entry.id   AF-A0A5E4GPJ1-F1
#
_cell.length_a   1.000
_cell.length_b   1.000
_cell.length_c   1.000
_cell.angle_alpha   90.00
_cell.angle_beta   90.00
_cell.angle_gamma   90.00
#
_symmetry.space_group_name_H-M   'P 1'
#
loop_
_entity.id
_entity.type
_entity.pdbx_description
1 polymer ?
#
loop_
_entity_poly.entity_id
_entity_poly.type
_entity_poly.pdbx_seq_one_letter_code
_entity_poly.pdbx_strand_id
1 'polypeptide(L)'
;ATEQNCRVLDRLLSCYCRASGQLVNFEKSNIFFSPNTPNVLREQLCGILRMTDTDDPGRYLGLPTMWGRSKKDALSFVKDRLLCKVQGWKQGLLSQAGRETLIKSVALAIPTYPMSIFLFPMGFCSELDGILANFWWGHSGDKNKIHWINWTALGLPKHEGGMGFRNLHDFNLALLAKQCWRLLTELDSFWAKMIK
;
A
#
# COMPACT_ATOMS: atom_id res chain seq x y z
N ALA A 1 24.20 8.48 -13.21
CA ALA A 1 24.54 7.10 -13.61
C ALA A 1 25.59 7.19 -14.71
N THR A 2 26.63 6.35 -14.68
CA THR A 2 27.66 6.28 -15.72
C THR A 2 27.51 4.99 -16.52
N GLU A 3 27.90 5.03 -17.79
CA GLU A 3 27.88 3.87 -18.68
C GLU A 3 28.61 2.65 -18.09
N GLN A 4 29.75 2.91 -17.46
CA GLN A 4 30.56 1.89 -16.80
C GLN A 4 29.78 1.14 -15.72
N ASN A 5 28.99 1.84 -14.91
CA ASN A 5 28.23 1.21 -13.83
C ASN A 5 27.13 0.30 -14.38
N CYS A 6 26.47 0.69 -15.49
CA CYS A 6 25.46 -0.14 -16.14
C CYS A 6 26.07 -1.40 -16.77
N ARG A 7 27.26 -1.30 -17.39
CA ARG A 7 27.99 -2.48 -17.89
C ARG A 7 28.43 -3.42 -16.76
N VAL A 8 28.83 -2.89 -15.62
CA VAL A 8 29.16 -3.71 -14.43
C VAL A 8 27.91 -4.41 -13.91
N LEU A 9 26.78 -3.71 -13.83
CA LEU A 9 25.51 -4.28 -13.39
C LEU A 9 25.04 -5.43 -14.31
N ASP A 10 25.10 -5.23 -15.64
CA ASP A 10 24.75 -6.27 -16.61
C ASP A 10 25.66 -7.52 -16.48
N ARG A 11 26.97 -7.31 -16.27
CA ARG A 11 27.91 -8.41 -16.01
C ARG A 11 27.59 -9.15 -14.72
N LEU A 12 27.25 -8.44 -13.65
CA LEU A 12 26.89 -9.04 -12.36
C LEU A 12 25.60 -9.86 -12.49
N LEU A 13 24.57 -9.31 -13.13
CA LEU A 13 23.32 -10.03 -13.42
C LEU A 13 23.60 -11.27 -14.27
N SER A 14 24.40 -11.15 -15.33
CA SER A 14 24.78 -12.29 -16.17
C SER A 14 25.59 -13.35 -15.42
N CYS A 15 26.44 -12.95 -14.49
CA CYS A 15 27.17 -13.87 -13.61
C CYS A 15 26.20 -14.61 -12.68
N TYR A 16 25.30 -13.88 -12.03
CA TYR A 16 24.28 -14.44 -11.15
C TYR A 16 23.35 -15.41 -11.90
N CYS A 17 22.86 -15.04 -13.08
CA CYS A 17 22.01 -15.90 -13.91
C CYS A 17 22.71 -17.20 -14.29
N ARG A 18 24.00 -17.14 -14.67
CA ARG A 18 24.81 -18.34 -14.97
C ARG A 18 25.04 -19.23 -13.75
N ALA A 19 25.29 -18.63 -12.59
CA ALA A 19 25.54 -19.39 -11.36
C ALA A 19 24.26 -19.99 -10.75
N SER A 20 23.13 -19.28 -10.83
CA SER A 20 21.86 -19.68 -10.23
C SER A 20 20.94 -20.48 -11.16
N GLY A 21 21.16 -20.40 -12.48
CA GLY A 21 20.24 -20.93 -13.51
C GLY A 21 18.97 -20.10 -13.70
N GLN A 22 18.86 -18.93 -13.05
CA GLN A 22 17.72 -18.02 -13.19
C GLN A 22 17.87 -17.10 -14.40
N LEU A 23 16.75 -16.56 -14.90
CA LEU A 23 16.72 -15.59 -15.99
C LEU A 23 16.02 -14.29 -15.55
N VAL A 24 16.52 -13.16 -16.05
CA VAL A 24 15.89 -11.86 -15.85
C VAL A 24 14.71 -11.73 -16.81
N ASN A 25 13.55 -11.35 -16.29
CA ASN A 25 12.41 -11.00 -17.11
C ASN A 25 12.50 -9.50 -17.48
N PHE A 26 12.94 -9.21 -18.69
CA PHE A 26 13.09 -7.84 -19.19
C PHE A 26 11.75 -7.14 -19.47
N GLU A 27 10.66 -7.88 -19.68
CA GLU A 27 9.31 -7.29 -19.84
C GLU A 27 8.75 -6.73 -18.54
N LYS A 28 9.19 -7.29 -17.40
CA LYS A 28 8.82 -6.82 -16.05
C LYS A 28 9.86 -5.86 -15.46
N SER A 29 10.97 -5.62 -16.15
CA SER A 29 12.08 -4.82 -15.65
C SER A 29 12.14 -3.49 -16.40
N ASN A 30 12.02 -2.40 -15.65
CA ASN A 30 12.04 -1.05 -16.21
C ASN A 30 13.16 -0.24 -15.56
N ILE A 31 13.61 0.81 -16.27
CA ILE A 31 14.53 1.80 -15.73
C ILE A 31 13.80 3.11 -15.58
N PHE A 32 14.01 3.75 -14.43
CA PHE A 32 13.51 5.09 -14.15
C PHE A 32 14.70 6.04 -14.05
N PHE A 33 14.63 7.16 -14.76
CA PHE A 33 15.66 8.20 -14.74
C PHE A 33 15.16 9.49 -14.09
N SER A 34 16.09 10.23 -13.46
CA SER A 34 15.81 11.59 -13.00
C SER A 34 15.44 12.51 -14.17
N PRO A 35 14.52 13.48 -13.98
CA PRO A 35 14.16 14.45 -15.02
C PRO A 35 15.36 15.18 -15.64
N ASN A 36 16.45 15.32 -14.90
CA ASN A 36 17.67 16.02 -15.34
C ASN A 36 18.61 15.15 -16.19
N THR A 37 18.22 13.92 -16.56
CA THR A 37 19.07 12.99 -17.32
C THR A 37 18.89 13.23 -18.83
N PRO A 38 19.95 13.55 -19.59
CA PRO A 38 19.85 13.77 -21.04
C PRO A 38 19.30 12.56 -21.79
N ASN A 39 18.44 12.78 -22.78
CA ASN A 39 17.81 11.69 -23.57
C ASN A 39 18.83 10.77 -24.25
N VAL A 40 19.92 11.34 -24.77
CA VAL A 40 21.01 10.57 -25.38
C VAL A 40 21.60 9.56 -24.38
N LEU A 41 21.78 9.98 -23.12
CA LEU A 41 22.29 9.10 -22.08
C LEU A 41 21.23 8.06 -21.69
N ARG A 42 19.94 8.42 -21.63
CA ARG A 42 18.86 7.46 -21.33
C ARG A 42 18.82 6.32 -22.33
N GLU A 43 18.82 6.64 -23.64
CA GLU A 43 18.81 5.64 -24.72
C GLU A 43 20.02 4.71 -24.66
N GLN A 44 21.22 5.27 -24.42
CA GLN A 44 22.44 4.48 -24.25
C GLN A 44 22.34 3.50 -23.09
N LEU A 45 21.86 3.96 -21.92
CA LEU A 45 21.74 3.13 -20.74
C LEU A 45 20.65 2.05 -20.88
N CYS A 46 19.52 2.38 -21.52
CA CYS A 46 18.50 1.41 -21.87
C CYS A 46 19.02 0.36 -22.84
N GLY A 47 19.83 0.74 -23.83
CA GLY A 47 20.47 -0.19 -24.76
C GLY A 47 21.41 -1.17 -24.09
N ILE A 48 22.18 -0.73 -23.08
CA ILE A 48 23.08 -1.59 -22.31
C ILE A 48 22.31 -2.59 -21.46
N LEU A 49 21.27 -2.13 -20.75
CA LEU A 49 20.53 -2.95 -19.78
C LEU A 49 19.35 -3.72 -20.39
N ARG A 50 18.97 -3.44 -21.64
CA ARG A 50 17.85 -4.08 -22.37
C ARG A 50 16.50 -3.93 -21.66
N MET A 51 16.30 -2.81 -20.97
CA MET A 51 15.08 -2.47 -20.25
C MET A 51 14.46 -1.19 -20.83
N THR A 52 13.16 -1.03 -20.66
CA THR A 52 12.43 0.15 -21.14
C THR A 52 12.55 1.31 -20.16
N ASP A 53 12.69 2.53 -20.69
CA ASP A 53 12.53 3.76 -19.90
C ASP A 53 11.05 3.90 -19.53
N THR A 54 10.79 4.24 -18.28
CA THR A 54 9.44 4.49 -17.78
C THR A 54 9.42 5.72 -16.88
N ASP A 55 8.38 6.53 -17.04
CA ASP A 55 8.11 7.67 -16.14
C ASP A 55 7.52 7.21 -14.80
N ASP A 56 6.87 6.04 -14.75
CA ASP A 56 6.34 5.44 -13.54
C ASP A 56 6.93 4.03 -13.32
N PRO A 57 7.86 3.86 -12.36
CA PRO A 57 8.41 2.55 -12.02
C PRO A 57 7.38 1.60 -11.37
N GLY A 58 6.14 2.05 -11.20
CA GLY A 58 5.02 1.23 -10.79
C GLY A 58 5.05 0.93 -9.30
N ARG A 59 4.69 -0.31 -8.93
CA ARG A 59 4.56 -0.72 -7.52
C ARG A 59 5.63 -1.71 -7.11
N TYR A 60 6.27 -1.43 -5.98
CA TYR A 60 7.17 -2.35 -5.31
C TYR A 60 6.55 -2.84 -4.00
N LEU A 61 6.47 -4.17 -3.83
CA LEU A 61 5.84 -4.82 -2.67
C LEU A 61 4.42 -4.30 -2.37
N GLY A 62 3.68 -3.92 -3.41
CA GLY A 62 2.30 -3.44 -3.29
C GLY A 62 2.16 -1.97 -2.90
N LEU A 63 3.25 -1.21 -2.78
CA LEU A 63 3.29 0.23 -2.58
C LEU A 63 3.76 0.93 -3.87
N PRO A 64 3.27 2.13 -4.20
CA PRO A 64 3.83 2.91 -5.30
C PRO A 64 5.30 3.22 -5.01
N THR A 65 6.18 3.03 -6.00
CA THR A 65 7.60 3.32 -5.84
C THR A 65 7.87 4.82 -5.84
N MET A 66 7.06 5.59 -6.58
CA MET A 66 7.11 7.04 -6.64
C MET A 66 5.92 7.65 -5.92
N TRP A 67 6.20 8.62 -5.05
CA TRP A 67 5.17 9.43 -4.40
C TRP A 67 5.07 10.79 -5.10
N GLY A 68 3.86 11.13 -5.57
CA GLY A 68 3.55 12.47 -6.04
C GLY A 68 3.47 13.48 -4.89
N ARG A 69 3.16 14.75 -5.23
CA ARG A 69 2.99 15.82 -4.23
C ARG A 69 1.83 15.56 -3.26
N SER A 70 0.80 14.86 -3.72
CA SER A 70 -0.40 14.54 -2.94
C SER A 70 -0.26 13.17 -2.29
N LYS A 71 -0.20 13.15 -0.94
CA LYS A 71 -0.24 11.90 -0.15
C LYS A 71 -1.53 11.12 -0.37
N LYS A 72 -2.64 11.82 -0.57
CA LYS A 72 -3.95 11.21 -0.81
C LYS A 72 -3.95 10.43 -2.13
N ASP A 73 -3.42 11.02 -3.19
CA ASP A 73 -3.40 10.39 -4.51
C ASP A 73 -2.44 9.20 -4.52
N ALA A 74 -1.30 9.32 -3.83
CA ALA A 74 -0.39 8.19 -3.68
C ALA A 74 -0.98 7.02 -2.87
N LEU A 75 -1.95 7.26 -2.00
CA LEU A 75 -2.64 6.24 -1.21
C LEU A 75 -3.95 5.76 -1.85
N SER A 76 -4.37 6.34 -2.98
CA SER A 76 -5.61 6.00 -3.69
C SER A 76 -5.76 4.50 -3.95
N PHE A 77 -4.66 3.80 -4.26
CA PHE A 77 -4.67 2.36 -4.48
C PHE A 77 -5.22 1.55 -3.28
N VAL A 78 -5.08 2.05 -2.05
CA VAL A 78 -5.64 1.42 -0.85
C VAL A 78 -7.15 1.53 -0.85
N LYS A 79 -7.65 2.74 -1.16
CA LYS A 79 -9.08 3.01 -1.31
C LYS A 79 -9.67 2.16 -2.43
N ASP A 80 -9.02 2.08 -3.59
CA ASP A 80 -9.50 1.31 -4.73
C ASP A 80 -9.58 -0.19 -4.42
N ARG A 81 -8.57 -0.72 -3.72
CA ARG A 81 -8.59 -2.12 -3.25
C ARG A 81 -9.71 -2.37 -2.25
N LEU A 82 -9.94 -1.44 -1.33
CA LEU A 82 -11.03 -1.53 -0.36
C LEU A 82 -12.39 -1.52 -1.07
N LEU A 83 -12.61 -0.58 -1.99
CA LEU A 83 -13.82 -0.48 -2.79
C LEU A 83 -14.06 -1.75 -3.62
N CYS A 84 -13.04 -2.25 -4.30
CA CYS A 84 -13.13 -3.47 -5.09
C CYS A 84 -13.59 -4.67 -4.24
N LYS A 85 -13.08 -4.79 -3.00
CA LYS A 85 -13.53 -5.85 -2.08
C LYS A 85 -14.98 -5.63 -1.63
N VAL A 86 -15.31 -4.43 -1.18
CA VAL A 86 -16.66 -4.08 -0.68
C VAL A 86 -17.74 -4.24 -1.76
N GLN A 87 -17.44 -3.84 -3.00
CA GLN A 87 -18.35 -3.98 -4.15
C GLN A 87 -18.44 -5.43 -4.62
N GLY A 88 -17.35 -6.19 -4.54
CA GLY A 88 -17.34 -7.62 -4.88
C GLY A 88 -18.12 -8.50 -3.90
N TRP A 89 -18.39 -8.02 -2.68
CA TRP A 89 -19.19 -8.74 -1.71
C TRP A 89 -20.69 -8.63 -2.05
N LYS A 90 -21.36 -9.78 -2.18
CA LYS A 90 -22.81 -9.86 -2.42
C LYS A 90 -23.59 -9.39 -1.19
N GLN A 91 -23.69 -8.08 -0.98
CA GLN A 91 -24.23 -7.44 0.23
C GLN A 91 -25.66 -7.89 0.59
N GLY A 92 -26.47 -8.23 -0.43
CA GLY A 92 -27.84 -8.72 -0.25
C GLY A 92 -27.97 -10.14 0.31
N LEU A 93 -26.89 -10.93 0.31
CA LEU A 93 -26.85 -12.29 0.86
C LEU A 93 -26.18 -12.38 2.23
N LEU A 94 -25.60 -11.28 2.70
CA LEU A 94 -24.83 -11.26 3.94
C LEU A 94 -25.70 -10.86 5.12
N SER A 95 -25.68 -11.67 6.17
CA SER A 95 -26.17 -11.29 7.48
C SER A 95 -25.29 -10.17 8.08
N GLN A 96 -25.81 -9.49 9.11
CA GLN A 96 -25.06 -8.44 9.80
C GLN A 96 -23.75 -8.98 10.42
N ALA A 97 -23.79 -10.20 10.99
CA ALA A 97 -22.60 -10.87 11.51
C ALA A 97 -21.59 -11.22 10.40
N GLY A 98 -22.07 -11.60 9.20
CA GLY A 98 -21.21 -11.81 8.03
C GLY A 98 -20.49 -10.54 7.60
N ARG A 99 -21.19 -9.39 7.59
CA ARG A 99 -20.58 -8.08 7.30
C ARG A 99 -19.55 -7.68 8.34
N GLU A 100 -19.85 -7.88 9.63
CA GLU A 100 -18.92 -7.60 10.73
C GLU A 100 -17.61 -8.36 10.52
N THR A 101 -17.74 -9.66 10.23
CA THR A 101 -16.61 -10.55 10.01
C THR A 101 -15.76 -10.07 8.83
N LEU A 102 -16.37 -9.74 7.68
CA LEU A 102 -15.65 -9.28 6.50
C LEU A 102 -14.94 -7.94 6.71
N ILE A 103 -15.56 -7.00 7.43
CA ILE A 103 -14.92 -5.73 7.79
C ILE A 103 -13.65 -6.01 8.60
N LYS A 104 -13.77 -6.80 9.66
CA LYS A 104 -12.67 -7.05 10.59
C LYS A 104 -11.54 -7.89 10.01
N SER A 105 -11.86 -8.95 9.28
CA SER A 105 -10.85 -9.90 8.80
C SER A 105 -10.24 -9.50 7.47
N VAL A 106 -10.99 -8.84 6.59
CA VAL A 106 -10.52 -8.48 5.24
C VAL A 106 -10.33 -6.99 5.10
N ALA A 107 -11.37 -6.19 5.35
CA ALA A 107 -11.35 -4.77 5.02
C ALA A 107 -10.28 -3.99 5.80
N LEU A 108 -10.23 -4.21 7.12
CA LEU A 108 -9.22 -3.59 8.00
C LEU A 108 -7.80 -4.14 7.78
N ALA A 109 -7.65 -5.32 7.17
CA ALA A 109 -6.34 -5.89 6.86
C ALA A 109 -5.68 -5.22 5.63
N ILE A 110 -6.46 -4.77 4.65
CA ILE A 110 -5.98 -4.13 3.41
C ILE A 110 -5.02 -2.95 3.67
N PRO A 111 -5.37 -1.96 4.51
CA PRO A 111 -4.48 -0.82 4.75
C PRO A 111 -3.35 -1.10 5.74
N THR A 112 -3.34 -2.25 6.42
CA THR A 112 -2.41 -2.52 7.55
C THR A 112 -0.95 -2.41 7.15
N TYR A 113 -0.55 -2.97 6.00
CA TYR A 113 0.84 -2.90 5.55
C TYR A 113 1.27 -1.47 5.19
N PRO A 114 0.55 -0.72 4.32
CA PRO A 114 0.85 0.70 4.09
C PRO A 114 0.82 1.57 5.36
N MET A 115 -0.13 1.35 6.26
CA MET A 115 -0.22 2.09 7.54
C MET A 115 0.94 1.79 8.49
N SER A 116 1.58 0.62 8.38
CA SER A 116 2.74 0.31 9.19
C SER A 116 4.00 1.09 8.78
N ILE A 117 3.99 1.73 7.61
CA ILE A 117 5.12 2.45 7.04
C ILE A 117 4.81 3.94 6.92
N PHE A 118 3.55 4.32 6.65
CA PHE A 118 3.16 5.70 6.38
C PHE A 118 2.05 6.19 7.32
N LEU A 119 2.15 7.47 7.69
CA LEU A 119 1.03 8.18 8.32
C LEU A 119 0.04 8.64 7.25
N PHE A 120 -1.18 8.13 7.35
CA PHE A 120 -2.29 8.45 6.49
C PHE A 120 -2.88 9.80 6.90
N PRO A 121 -3.23 10.68 5.94
CA PRO A 121 -3.98 11.89 6.24
C PRO A 121 -5.31 11.56 6.91
N MET A 122 -5.69 12.31 7.95
CA MET A 122 -6.94 12.07 8.69
C MET A 122 -8.17 12.04 7.77
N GLY A 123 -8.27 12.97 6.82
CA GLY A 123 -9.37 12.98 5.84
C GLY A 123 -9.41 11.75 4.93
N PHE A 124 -8.26 11.11 4.66
CA PHE A 124 -8.22 9.84 3.92
C PHE A 124 -8.71 8.67 4.78
N CYS A 125 -8.34 8.63 6.07
CA CYS A 125 -8.91 7.65 7.00
C CYS A 125 -10.43 7.79 7.12
N SER A 126 -10.94 9.01 7.27
CA SER A 126 -12.38 9.28 7.33
C SER A 126 -13.13 8.83 6.06
N GLU A 127 -12.49 8.94 4.90
CA GLU A 127 -13.04 8.47 3.63
C GLU A 127 -13.14 6.93 3.57
N LEU A 128 -12.11 6.21 4.06
CA LEU A 128 -12.14 4.76 4.18
C LEU A 128 -13.19 4.29 5.19
N ASP A 129 -13.27 4.97 6.34
CA ASP A 129 -14.29 4.72 7.37
C ASP A 129 -15.71 4.90 6.80
N GLY A 130 -15.93 5.92 5.96
CA GLY A 130 -17.20 6.11 5.25
C GLY A 130 -17.57 4.94 4.33
N ILE A 131 -16.60 4.39 3.59
CA ILE A 131 -16.81 3.22 2.73
C ILE A 131 -17.23 2.01 3.57
N LEU A 132 -16.57 1.79 4.70
CA LEU A 132 -16.89 0.68 5.62
C LEU A 132 -18.26 0.87 6.28
N ALA A 133 -18.61 2.11 6.66
CA ALA A 133 -19.91 2.45 7.22
C ALA A 133 -21.05 2.17 6.24
N ASN A 134 -20.89 2.57 4.97
CA ASN A 134 -21.87 2.30 3.93
C ASN A 134 -22.08 0.80 3.70
N PHE A 135 -20.99 0.02 3.72
CA PHE A 135 -21.06 -1.44 3.64
C PHE A 135 -21.78 -2.06 4.86
N TRP A 136 -21.43 -1.60 6.06
CA TRP A 136 -22.02 -2.08 7.31
C TRP A 136 -23.54 -1.92 7.34
N TRP A 137 -24.03 -0.71 7.03
CA TRP A 137 -25.46 -0.41 7.03
C TRP A 137 -26.20 -1.02 5.85
N GLY A 138 -25.51 -1.36 4.76
CA GLY A 138 -26.04 -2.17 3.67
C GLY A 138 -26.53 -1.37 2.49
N HIS A 139 -25.60 -0.68 1.85
CA HIS A 139 -25.83 0.06 0.62
C HIS A 139 -26.02 -0.89 -0.58
N SER A 140 -27.23 -1.02 -1.11
CA SER A 140 -27.51 -1.78 -2.34
C SER A 140 -28.00 -0.85 -3.44
N GLY A 141 -27.19 -0.70 -4.49
CA GLY A 141 -27.48 0.23 -5.60
C GLY A 141 -27.46 1.68 -5.12
N ASP A 142 -28.35 2.52 -5.64
CA ASP A 142 -28.39 3.97 -5.38
C ASP A 142 -29.14 4.37 -4.09
N LYS A 143 -29.48 3.39 -3.23
CA LYS A 143 -30.27 3.63 -2.01
C LYS A 143 -29.38 3.56 -0.76
N ASN A 144 -29.10 4.74 -0.20
CA ASN A 144 -28.48 4.87 1.12
C ASN A 144 -29.42 4.38 2.21
N LYS A 145 -28.98 3.40 3.02
CA LYS A 145 -29.67 3.04 4.26
C LYS A 145 -29.29 4.04 5.36
N ILE A 146 -30.22 4.28 6.28
CA ILE A 146 -30.01 5.19 7.42
C ILE A 146 -28.90 4.63 8.31
N HIS A 147 -27.94 5.48 8.66
CA HIS A 147 -26.91 5.17 9.66
C HIS A 147 -27.48 5.46 11.05
N TRP A 148 -27.91 4.42 11.76
CA TRP A 148 -28.52 4.56 13.09
C TRP A 148 -27.53 4.96 14.17
N ILE A 149 -26.27 4.55 14.01
CA ILE A 149 -25.17 4.83 14.92
C ILE A 149 -23.99 5.33 14.09
N ASN A 150 -23.30 6.35 14.59
CA ASN A 150 -22.11 6.88 13.92
C ASN A 150 -20.95 5.85 13.93
N TRP A 151 -20.02 6.00 13.00
CA TRP A 151 -18.92 5.05 12.85
C TRP A 151 -18.00 4.99 14.07
N THR A 152 -17.79 6.13 14.74
CA THR A 152 -16.95 6.22 15.94
C THR A 152 -17.51 5.42 17.11
N ALA A 153 -18.82 5.47 17.35
CA ALA A 153 -19.47 4.66 18.38
C ALA A 153 -19.48 3.17 18.01
N LEU A 154 -19.64 2.82 16.72
CA LEU A 154 -19.43 1.44 16.26
C LEU A 154 -17.98 0.96 16.48
N GLY A 155 -17.03 1.88 16.59
CA GLY A 155 -15.64 1.56 16.86
C GLY A 155 -15.33 1.17 18.31
N LEU A 156 -16.21 1.52 19.25
CA LEU A 156 -16.03 1.18 20.67
C LEU A 156 -16.01 -0.35 20.89
N PRO A 157 -15.36 -0.83 21.97
CA PRO A 157 -15.42 -2.23 22.36
C PRO A 157 -16.85 -2.75 22.54
N LYS A 158 -17.06 -4.07 22.35
CA LYS A 158 -18.39 -4.68 22.50
C LYS A 158 -18.99 -4.51 23.89
N HIS A 159 -18.16 -4.50 24.94
CA HIS A 159 -18.62 -4.29 26.31
C HIS A 159 -19.03 -2.84 26.59
N GLU A 160 -18.61 -1.89 25.74
CA GLU A 160 -19.02 -0.48 25.78
C GLU A 160 -20.17 -0.17 24.79
N GLY A 161 -20.77 -1.21 24.20
CA GLY A 161 -21.90 -1.07 23.27
C GLY A 161 -21.53 -0.81 21.80
N GLY A 162 -20.24 -0.85 21.47
CA GLY A 162 -19.79 -0.77 20.08
C GLY A 162 -19.63 -2.12 19.40
N MET A 163 -19.08 -2.12 18.18
CA MET A 163 -18.78 -3.33 17.41
C MET A 163 -17.29 -3.67 17.38
N GLY A 164 -16.42 -2.80 17.90
CA GLY A 164 -14.97 -2.96 17.89
C GLY A 164 -14.38 -2.84 16.49
N PHE A 165 -14.97 -2.00 15.63
CA PHE A 165 -14.30 -1.58 14.39
C PHE A 165 -13.14 -0.64 14.72
N ARG A 166 -11.96 -0.88 14.16
CA ARG A 166 -10.80 -0.05 14.49
C ARG A 166 -10.97 1.32 13.85
N ASN A 167 -10.81 2.38 14.64
CA ASN A 167 -10.55 3.72 14.09
C ASN A 167 -9.25 3.66 13.28
N LEU A 168 -9.34 3.95 11.98
CA LEU A 168 -8.21 3.78 11.06
C LEU A 168 -7.05 4.74 11.34
N HIS A 169 -7.34 5.94 11.85
CA HIS A 169 -6.29 6.90 12.20
C HIS A 169 -5.53 6.47 13.46
N ASP A 170 -6.25 6.10 14.52
CA ASP A 170 -5.64 5.62 15.76
C ASP A 170 -4.86 4.33 15.53
N PHE A 171 -5.41 3.42 14.72
CA PHE A 171 -4.74 2.19 14.35
C PHE A 171 -3.45 2.45 13.57
N ASN A 172 -3.45 3.42 12.66
CA ASN A 172 -2.26 3.82 11.92
C ASN A 172 -1.18 4.40 12.85
N LEU A 173 -1.55 5.29 13.79
CA LEU A 173 -0.62 5.81 14.79
C LEU A 173 -0.02 4.69 15.64
N ALA A 174 -0.85 3.72 16.08
CA ALA A 174 -0.39 2.58 16.86
C ALA A 174 0.62 1.71 16.08
N LEU A 175 0.38 1.48 14.78
CA LEU A 175 1.30 0.72 13.93
C LEU A 175 2.64 1.43 13.73
N LEU A 176 2.64 2.75 13.57
CA LEU A 176 3.86 3.54 13.46
C LEU A 176 4.61 3.57 14.80
N ALA A 177 3.91 3.77 15.91
CA ALA A 177 4.48 3.70 17.25
C ALA A 177 5.15 2.34 17.51
N LYS A 178 4.54 1.24 17.02
CA LYS A 178 5.17 -0.09 17.07
C LYS A 178 6.50 -0.12 16.31
N GLN A 179 6.63 0.52 15.15
CA GLN A 179 7.91 0.58 14.44
C GLN A 179 8.94 1.45 15.18
N CYS A 180 8.52 2.58 15.73
CA CYS A 180 9.39 3.42 16.57
C CYS A 180 9.90 2.63 17.78
N TRP A 181 9.03 1.87 18.45
CA TRP A 181 9.43 1.01 19.55
C TRP A 181 10.48 0.00 19.13
N ARG A 182 10.29 -0.68 17.99
CA ARG A 182 11.29 -1.62 17.45
C ARG A 182 12.62 -0.95 17.14
N LEU A 183 12.61 0.28 16.63
CA LEU A 183 13.84 1.04 16.39
C LEU A 183 14.62 1.32 17.69
N LEU A 184 13.91 1.49 18.81
CA LEU A 184 14.50 1.74 20.13
C LEU A 184 14.96 0.45 20.82
N THR A 185 14.28 -0.68 20.61
CA THR A 185 14.59 -1.95 21.29
C THR A 185 15.48 -2.90 20.49
N GLU A 186 15.42 -2.86 19.16
CA GLU A 186 16.15 -3.77 18.25
C GLU A 186 17.33 -3.06 17.57
N LEU A 187 18.23 -2.47 18.37
CA LEU A 187 19.34 -1.64 17.86
C LEU A 187 20.29 -2.40 16.94
N ASP A 188 20.40 -3.71 17.12
CA ASP A 188 21.31 -4.56 16.34
C ASP A 188 20.78 -4.96 14.96
N SER A 189 19.50 -4.72 14.70
CA SER A 189 18.89 -5.02 13.42
C SER A 189 19.49 -4.15 12.31
N PHE A 190 19.66 -4.73 11.12
CA PHE A 190 20.32 -4.06 10.00
C PHE A 190 19.60 -2.75 9.61
N TRP A 191 18.26 -2.76 9.59
CA TRP A 191 17.48 -1.58 9.25
C TRP A 191 17.61 -0.47 10.32
N ALA A 192 17.70 -0.81 11.60
CA ALA A 192 17.94 0.17 12.66
C ALA A 192 19.33 0.80 12.54
N LYS A 193 20.35 0.01 12.18
CA LYS A 193 21.71 0.50 11.90
C LYS A 193 21.80 1.38 10.66
N MET A 194 20.94 1.14 9.66
CA MET A 194 20.91 1.92 8.43
C MET A 194 20.21 3.28 8.60
N ILE A 195 19.25 3.39 9.51
CA ILE A 195 18.48 4.63 9.76
C ILE A 195 19.17 5.56 10.75
N LYS A 196 19.90 5.01 11.72
CA LYS A 196 20.71 5.79 12.68
C LYS A 196 21.95 6.37 12.03
#